data_AF-A0A2P5A2N4-F1
#
_entry.id   AF-A0A2P5A2N4-F1
#
_cell.length_a   1.000
_cell.length_b   1.000
_cell.length_c   1.000
_cell.angle_alpha   90.00
_cell.angle_beta   90.00
_cell.angle_gamma   90.00
#
_symmetry.space_group_name_H-M   'P 1'
#
loop_
_entity.id
_entity.type
_entity.pdbx_description
1 polymer ?
#
loop_
_entity_poly.entity_id
_entity_poly.type
_entity_poly.pdbx_seq_one_letter_code
_entity_poly.pdbx_strand_id
1 'polypeptide(L)'
;MAQLKTDFPPIRACICDMDGLLINSEDIITQSTNQLQKYSRPTLTLSVRAQLMGIPDSTNGEVFHNWAKLPISREQFARESKEQMHMLFLSCEPLPGAEKLLSNLSRARSASPGDRIELPLASSTKSHSLS
;
A
#
# COMPACT_ATOMS: atom_id res chain seq x y z
N MET A 1 20.05 19.29 -19.08
CA MET A 1 18.91 19.10 -18.16
C MET A 1 17.64 19.19 -18.97
N ALA A 2 16.74 18.20 -18.90
CA ALA A 2 15.49 18.22 -19.65
C ALA A 2 14.58 19.34 -19.11
N GLN A 3 14.14 20.23 -19.99
CA GLN A 3 13.24 21.32 -19.64
C GLN A 3 11.84 20.74 -19.42
N LEU A 4 11.32 20.87 -18.20
CA LEU A 4 9.98 20.39 -17.86
C LEU A 4 8.94 21.17 -18.68
N LYS A 5 8.14 20.46 -19.47
CA LYS A 5 6.95 21.04 -20.10
C LYS A 5 6.00 21.48 -18.99
N THR A 6 5.60 22.75 -18.99
CA THR A 6 4.65 23.33 -18.04
C THR A 6 3.26 23.54 -18.64
N ASP A 7 3.12 23.36 -19.96
CA ASP A 7 1.86 23.54 -20.67
C ASP A 7 1.06 22.24 -20.65
N PHE A 8 0.30 22.06 -19.56
CA PHE A 8 -0.68 20.99 -19.43
C PHE A 8 -2.09 21.54 -19.55
N PRO A 9 -3.04 20.80 -20.15
CA PRO A 9 -4.44 21.17 -20.10
C PRO A 9 -4.93 21.19 -18.64
N PRO A 10 -5.98 21.97 -18.32
CA PRO A 10 -6.53 22.04 -16.97
C PRO A 10 -6.83 20.64 -16.39
N ILE A 11 -6.20 20.32 -15.27
CA ILE A 11 -6.44 19.06 -14.55
C ILE A 11 -7.78 19.18 -13.83
N ARG A 12 -8.69 18.24 -14.11
CA ARG A 12 -10.05 18.22 -13.54
C ARG A 12 -10.27 17.14 -12.48
N ALA A 13 -9.41 16.13 -12.44
CA ALA A 13 -9.49 15.04 -11.49
C ALA A 13 -8.09 14.52 -11.17
N CYS A 14 -7.94 13.95 -9.98
CA CYS A 14 -6.76 13.23 -9.54
C CYS A 14 -7.20 11.87 -9.02
N ILE A 15 -6.51 10.81 -9.44
CA ILE A 15 -6.70 9.45 -8.93
C ILE A 15 -5.45 9.13 -8.14
N CYS A 16 -5.60 8.93 -6.84
CA CYS A 16 -4.52 8.57 -5.94
C CYS A 16 -4.63 7.09 -5.61
N ASP A 17 -3.50 6.39 -5.65
CA ASP A 17 -3.40 5.10 -4.97
C ASP A 17 -3.51 5.32 -3.46
N MET A 18 -4.02 4.33 -2.74
CA MET A 18 -4.15 4.40 -1.28
C MET A 18 -2.87 3.92 -0.61
N ASP A 19 -2.47 2.70 -0.96
CA ASP A 19 -1.37 1.99 -0.31
C ASP A 19 -0.02 2.56 -0.76
N GLY A 20 0.86 2.86 0.20
CA GLY A 20 2.20 3.39 -0.11
C GLY A 20 2.21 4.83 -0.66
N LEU A 21 1.04 5.47 -0.83
CA LEU A 21 0.91 6.86 -1.28
C LEU A 21 0.15 7.75 -0.29
N LEU A 22 -1.06 7.32 0.13
CA LEU A 22 -1.86 8.09 1.09
C LEU A 22 -1.65 7.62 2.53
N ILE A 23 -1.44 6.32 2.74
CA ILE A 23 -1.27 5.71 4.06
C ILE A 23 0.00 4.82 4.12
N ASN A 24 0.53 4.63 5.32
CA ASN A 24 1.74 3.85 5.59
C ASN A 24 1.52 2.30 5.57
N SER A 25 0.54 1.81 4.81
CA SER A 25 0.20 0.39 4.77
C SER A 25 1.33 -0.51 4.26
N GLU A 26 2.18 -0.03 3.33
CA GLU A 26 3.37 -0.77 2.88
C GLU A 26 4.39 -1.00 3.99
N ASP A 27 4.53 -0.04 4.91
CA ASP A 27 5.42 -0.16 6.06
C ASP A 27 4.87 -1.21 7.03
N ILE A 28 3.55 -1.19 7.25
CA ILE A 28 2.85 -2.19 8.07
C ILE A 28 3.00 -3.60 7.47
N ILE A 29 2.81 -3.76 6.16
CA ILE A 29 3.00 -5.04 5.46
C ILE A 29 4.45 -5.53 5.60
N THR A 30 5.42 -4.62 5.45
CA THR A 30 6.84 -4.93 5.59
C THR A 30 7.17 -5.36 7.03
N GLN A 31 6.66 -4.65 8.03
CA GLN A 31 6.83 -4.99 9.45
C GLN A 31 6.17 -6.33 9.82
N SER A 32 4.96 -6.59 9.31
CA SER A 32 4.28 -7.89 9.44
C SER A 32 5.11 -9.02 8.83
N THR A 33 5.69 -8.78 7.65
CA THR A 33 6.51 -9.78 6.97
C THR A 33 7.84 -10.00 7.68
N ASN A 34 8.41 -8.99 8.35
CA ASN A 34 9.68 -9.10 9.08
C ASN A 34 9.64 -10.00 10.33
N GLN A 35 8.50 -10.62 10.67
CA GLN A 35 8.42 -11.72 11.63
C GLN A 35 9.35 -12.90 11.28
N LEU A 36 9.84 -12.95 10.03
CA LEU A 36 10.98 -13.76 9.59
C LEU A 36 12.16 -13.78 10.57
N GLN A 37 12.44 -12.67 11.25
CA GLN A 37 13.52 -12.58 12.24
C GLN A 37 13.35 -13.56 13.40
N LYS A 38 12.11 -13.90 13.80
CA LYS A 38 11.83 -14.94 14.81
C LYS A 38 12.38 -16.31 14.42
N TYR A 39 12.52 -16.56 13.12
CA TYR A 39 13.04 -17.80 12.55
C TYR A 39 14.49 -17.68 12.11
N SER A 40 15.24 -16.69 12.62
CA SER A 40 16.62 -16.40 12.22
C SER A 40 16.77 -16.14 10.72
N ARG A 41 15.73 -15.57 10.08
CA ARG A 41 15.75 -15.16 8.67
C ARG A 41 16.00 -13.66 8.55
N PRO A 42 16.66 -13.22 7.46
CA PRO A 42 16.90 -11.80 7.23
C PRO A 42 15.58 -11.05 7.04
N THR A 43 15.61 -9.74 7.32
CA THR A 43 14.50 -8.84 7.01
C THR A 43 14.25 -8.79 5.50
N LEU A 44 13.01 -8.50 5.12
CA LEU A 44 12.60 -8.34 3.74
C LEU A 44 13.42 -7.23 3.07
N THR A 45 14.20 -7.60 2.05
CA THR A 45 15.01 -6.64 1.30
C THR A 45 14.15 -5.89 0.29
N LEU A 46 14.57 -4.69 -0.11
CA LEU A 46 13.86 -3.89 -1.12
C LEU A 46 13.67 -4.66 -2.44
N SER A 47 14.67 -5.43 -2.86
CA SER A 47 14.61 -6.23 -4.10
C SER A 47 13.54 -7.32 -4.02
N VAL A 48 13.40 -7.99 -2.87
CA VAL A 48 12.37 -9.03 -2.69
C VAL A 48 11.01 -8.37 -2.55
N ARG A 49 10.90 -7.27 -1.81
CA ARG A 49 9.68 -6.48 -1.69
C ARG A 49 9.14 -6.10 -3.07
N ALA A 50 9.99 -5.55 -3.94
CA ALA A 50 9.61 -5.16 -5.29
C ALA A 50 9.04 -6.32 -6.15
N GLN A 51 9.47 -7.56 -5.91
CA GLN A 51 8.93 -8.74 -6.58
C GLN A 51 7.55 -9.18 -6.04
N LEU A 52 7.23 -8.79 -4.81
CA LEU A 52 5.98 -9.14 -4.12
C LEU A 52 4.90 -8.05 -4.28
N MET A 53 5.30 -6.81 -4.57
CA MET A 53 4.39 -5.69 -4.75
C MET A 53 3.46 -5.90 -5.96
N GLY A 54 2.19 -5.53 -5.81
CA GLY A 54 1.17 -5.62 -6.86
C GLY A 54 0.64 -7.04 -7.13
N ILE A 55 1.15 -8.06 -6.43
CA ILE A 55 0.67 -9.44 -6.53
C ILE A 55 -0.22 -9.74 -5.32
N PRO A 56 -1.51 -10.09 -5.52
CA PRO A 56 -2.39 -10.50 -4.43
C PRO A 56 -1.83 -11.74 -3.72
N ASP A 57 -1.84 -11.71 -2.38
CA ASP A 57 -1.39 -12.83 -1.52
C ASP A 57 0.06 -13.28 -1.80
N SER A 58 0.92 -12.34 -2.24
CA SER A 58 2.30 -12.60 -2.66
C SER A 58 3.18 -13.21 -1.57
N THR A 59 2.91 -12.90 -0.29
CA THR A 59 3.57 -13.51 0.86
C THR A 59 3.21 -14.98 1.07
N ASN A 60 2.18 -15.50 0.39
CA ASN A 60 1.83 -16.92 0.35
C ASN A 60 2.34 -17.63 -0.93
N GLY A 61 2.95 -16.87 -1.85
CA GLY A 61 3.46 -17.37 -3.13
C GLY A 61 4.77 -18.15 -3.00
N GLU A 62 5.07 -18.96 -4.02
CA GLU A 62 6.32 -19.74 -4.06
C GLU A 62 7.57 -18.86 -4.02
N VAL A 63 7.54 -17.70 -4.67
CA VAL A 63 8.66 -16.75 -4.70
C VAL A 63 9.07 -16.35 -3.27
N PHE A 64 8.10 -15.98 -2.44
CA PHE A 64 8.36 -15.62 -1.05
C PHE A 64 8.90 -16.81 -0.26
N HIS A 65 8.24 -17.97 -0.30
CA HIS A 65 8.64 -19.12 0.52
C HIS A 65 9.97 -19.74 0.09
N ASN A 66 10.30 -19.72 -1.21
CA ASN A 66 11.59 -20.19 -1.73
C ASN A 66 12.75 -19.31 -1.26
N TRP A 67 12.52 -18.00 -1.12
CA TRP A 67 13.49 -17.06 -0.56
C TRP A 67 13.56 -17.16 0.97
N ALA A 68 12.41 -17.12 1.65
CA ALA A 68 12.32 -17.07 3.11
C ALA A 68 12.76 -18.37 3.79
N LYS A 69 12.56 -19.52 3.13
CA LYS A 69 12.95 -20.87 3.60
C LYS A 69 12.59 -21.09 5.08
N LEU A 70 11.36 -20.77 5.46
CA LEU A 70 10.96 -20.85 6.87
C LEU A 70 10.88 -22.31 7.34
N PRO A 71 11.18 -22.59 8.62
CA PRO A 71 11.04 -23.91 9.21
C PRO A 71 9.59 -24.27 9.59
N ILE A 72 8.63 -23.41 9.25
CA ILE A 72 7.20 -23.57 9.52
C ILE A 72 6.41 -23.72 8.23
N SER A 73 5.18 -24.23 8.34
CA SER A 73 4.29 -24.36 7.18
C SER A 73 3.86 -23.00 6.63
N ARG A 74 3.43 -22.98 5.36
CA ARG A 74 2.92 -21.75 4.71
C ARG A 74 1.67 -21.24 5.42
N GLU A 75 0.81 -22.16 5.85
CA GLU A 75 -0.44 -21.87 6.54
C GLU A 75 -0.19 -21.26 7.92
N GLN A 76 0.81 -21.77 8.66
CA GLN A 76 1.22 -21.19 9.92
C GLN A 76 1.74 -19.77 9.72
N PHE A 77 2.62 -19.55 8.74
CA PHE A 77 3.17 -18.22 8.45
C PHE A 77 2.07 -17.23 8.03
N ALA A 78 1.15 -17.65 7.16
CA ALA A 78 0.04 -16.83 6.71
C ALA A 78 -0.87 -16.40 7.88
N ARG A 79 -1.14 -17.31 8.82
CA ARG A 79 -1.91 -17.01 10.03
C ARG A 79 -1.19 -15.99 10.92
N GLU A 80 0.08 -16.23 11.23
CA GLU A 80 0.87 -15.32 12.07
C GLU A 80 1.05 -13.94 11.43
N SER A 81 1.32 -13.89 10.12
CA SER A 81 1.42 -12.63 9.37
C SER A 81 0.09 -11.87 9.38
N LYS A 82 -1.04 -12.55 9.21
CA LYS A 82 -2.38 -11.94 9.24
C LYS A 82 -2.73 -11.38 10.61
N GLU A 83 -2.47 -12.12 11.68
CA GLU A 83 -2.68 -11.65 13.06
C GLU A 83 -1.84 -10.41 13.35
N GLN A 84 -0.55 -10.44 12.98
CA GLN A 84 0.35 -9.30 13.15
C GLN A 84 -0.07 -8.09 12.31
N MET A 85 -0.48 -8.33 11.07
CA MET A 85 -0.96 -7.30 10.16
C MET A 85 -2.20 -6.61 10.74
N HIS A 86 -3.17 -7.38 11.24
CA HIS A 86 -4.37 -6.83 11.89
C HIS A 86 -4.03 -5.95 13.10
N MET A 87 -3.06 -6.36 13.93
CA MET A 87 -2.61 -5.56 15.06
C MET A 87 -1.92 -4.27 14.63
N LEU A 88 -1.05 -4.32 13.63
CA LEU A 88 -0.30 -3.15 13.14
C LEU A 88 -1.16 -2.19 12.31
N PHE A 89 -2.20 -2.66 11.64
CA PHE A 89 -3.12 -1.79 10.91
C PHE A 89 -3.91 -0.84 11.82
N LEU A 90 -4.00 -1.11 13.12
CA LEU A 90 -4.57 -0.19 14.10
C LEU A 90 -3.74 1.09 14.27
N SER A 91 -2.44 1.04 13.95
CA SER A 91 -1.54 2.19 13.91
C SER A 91 -1.30 2.69 12.49
N CYS A 92 -2.24 2.47 11.58
CA CYS A 92 -2.17 3.00 10.22
C CYS A 92 -2.37 4.51 10.25
N GLU A 93 -1.47 5.23 9.60
CA GLU A 93 -1.42 6.69 9.61
C GLU A 93 -1.26 7.24 8.17
N PRO A 94 -1.80 8.45 7.90
CA PRO A 94 -1.54 9.14 6.65
C PRO A 94 -0.04 9.40 6.45
N LEU A 95 0.43 9.24 5.22
CA LEU A 95 1.82 9.56 4.88
C LEU A 95 2.06 11.09 4.94
N PRO A 96 3.30 11.52 5.23
CA PRO A 96 3.64 12.94 5.31
C PRO A 96 3.21 13.71 4.05
N GLY A 97 2.35 14.71 4.24
CA GLY A 97 1.84 15.55 3.16
C GLY A 97 0.58 15.03 2.46
N ALA A 98 0.12 13.79 2.73
CA ALA A 98 -1.10 13.24 2.14
C ALA A 98 -2.33 14.08 2.50
N GLU A 99 -2.51 14.39 3.79
CA GLU A 99 -3.63 15.24 4.26
C GLU A 99 -3.57 16.64 3.64
N LYS A 100 -2.39 17.26 3.60
CA LYS A 100 -2.20 18.59 3.01
C LYS A 100 -2.51 18.58 1.51
N LEU A 101 -2.08 17.53 0.80
CA LEU A 101 -2.35 17.34 -0.62
C LEU A 101 -3.86 17.22 -0.88
N LEU A 102 -4.55 16.31 -0.18
CA LEU A 102 -6.00 16.13 -0.32
C LEU A 102 -6.78 17.39 0.08
N SER A 103 -6.34 18.08 1.13
CA SER A 103 -6.91 19.36 1.56
C SER A 103 -6.73 20.46 0.51
N ASN A 104 -5.60 20.49 -0.19
CA ASN A 104 -5.36 21.41 -1.29
C ASN A 104 -6.18 21.04 -2.54
N LEU A 105 -6.21 19.76 -2.92
CA LEU A 105 -6.95 19.27 -4.09
C LEU A 105 -8.46 19.48 -3.94
N SER A 106 -9.00 19.26 -2.75
CA SER A 106 -10.43 19.50 -2.47
C SER A 106 -10.82 20.99 -2.53
N ARG A 107 -9.88 21.91 -2.28
CA ARG A 107 -10.09 23.36 -2.42
C ARG A 107 -9.72 23.89 -3.80
N ALA A 108 -8.89 23.17 -4.55
CA ALA A 108 -8.43 23.61 -5.86
C ALA A 108 -9.62 23.68 -6.81
N ARG A 109 -9.83 24.85 -7.43
CA ARG A 109 -10.86 25.06 -8.45
C ARG A 109 -10.17 25.33 -9.77
N SER A 110 -10.32 24.41 -10.72
CA SER A 110 -9.87 24.59 -12.12
C SER A 110 -10.99 25.06 -13.04
N ALA A 111 -12.19 25.31 -12.51
CA ALA A 111 -13.39 25.49 -13.30
C ALA A 111 -14.10 26.80 -12.98
N SER A 112 -14.80 27.32 -13.99
CA SER A 112 -15.65 28.52 -13.90
C SER A 112 -16.64 28.38 -12.75
N PRO A 113 -17.11 29.48 -12.12
CA PRO A 113 -18.10 29.42 -11.06
C PRO A 113 -19.34 28.62 -11.51
N GLY A 114 -19.54 27.41 -10.97
CA GLY A 114 -20.68 26.54 -11.30
C GLY A 114 -20.35 25.06 -11.52
N ASP A 115 -19.12 24.71 -11.86
CA ASP A 115 -18.74 23.31 -12.12
C ASP A 115 -18.38 22.55 -10.83
N ARG A 116 -19.00 21.37 -10.64
CA ARG A 116 -18.71 20.46 -9.53
C ARG A 116 -17.44 19.65 -9.78
N ILE A 117 -16.62 19.48 -8.75
CA ILE A 117 -15.45 18.59 -8.78
C ILE A 117 -15.89 17.25 -8.21
N GLU A 118 -15.79 16.20 -9.04
CA GLU A 118 -16.08 14.82 -8.63
C GLU A 118 -14.75 14.14 -8.23
N LEU A 119 -14.69 13.62 -7.01
CA LEU A 119 -13.54 12.84 -6.50
C LEU A 119 -13.95 11.36 -6.41
N PRO A 120 -13.67 10.55 -7.45
CA PRO A 120 -13.95 9.12 -7.40
C PRO A 120 -12.88 8.40 -6.56
N LEU A 121 -13.33 7.67 -5.54
CA LEU A 121 -12.50 6.75 -4.76
C LEU A 121 -12.84 5.32 -5.20
N ALA A 122 -11.86 4.58 -5.70
CA ALA A 122 -11.99 3.15 -5.96
C ALA A 122 -11.25 2.38 -4.86
N SER A 123 -11.95 1.50 -4.15
CA SER A 123 -11.38 0.59 -3.17
C SER A 123 -11.79 -0.84 -3.53
N SER A 124 -10.84 -1.78 -3.47
CA SER A 124 -11.11 -3.20 -3.63
C SER A 124 -11.13 -3.86 -2.26
N THR A 125 -12.30 -4.31 -1.81
CA THR A 125 -12.43 -5.12 -0.59
C THR A 125 -12.57 -6.59 -0.95
N LYS A 126 -11.66 -7.46 -0.48
CA LYS A 126 -11.90 -8.91 -0.47
C LYS A 126 -12.85 -9.25 0.68
N SER A 127 -14.04 -9.76 0.38
CA SER A 127 -14.92 -10.38 1.37
C SER A 127 -14.37 -11.77 1.73
N HIS A 128 -13.70 -11.88 2.87
CA HIS A 128 -13.54 -13.18 3.52
C HIS A 128 -14.81 -13.48 4.30
N SER A 129 -15.68 -14.33 3.74
CA SER A 129 -16.70 -15.03 4.52
C SER A 129 -15.98 -15.91 5.54
N LEU A 130 -16.09 -15.56 6.82
CA LEU A 130 -15.79 -16.46 7.92
C LEU A 130 -16.91 -17.51 7.93
N SER A 131 -16.62 -18.71 7.43
CA SER A 131 -17.41 -19.93 7.66
C SER A 131 -16.94 -20.61 8.94
#